data_AF-S4YNQ5-F1
#
_entry.id   AF-S4YNQ5-F1
#
_cell.length_a   1.000
_cell.length_b   1.000
_cell.length_c   1.000
_cell.angle_alpha   90.00
_cell.angle_beta   90.00
_cell.angle_gamma   90.00
#
_symmetry.space_group_name_H-M   'P 1'
#
loop_
_entity.id
_entity.type
_entity.pdbx_description
1 polymer ?
#
loop_
_entity_poly.entity_id
_entity_poly.type
_entity_poly.pdbx_seq_one_letter_code
_entity_poly.pdbx_strand_id
1 'polypeptide(L)' 'MPDVCRKLGISDATFYTWRKKYGGISPSELKHMRQLEEENLRLKRLVADLSLDKEMLQDVLAKKS' A
#
# COMPACT_ATOMS: atom_id res chain seq x y z
N MET A 1 -23.94 15.44 -13.13
CA MET A 1 -23.24 14.71 -12.05
C MET A 1 -24.14 13.83 -11.19
N PRO A 2 -25.42 14.18 -10.91
CA PRO A 2 -26.30 13.32 -10.12
C PRO A 2 -26.41 11.88 -10.64
N ASP A 3 -26.36 11.69 -11.96
CA ASP A 3 -26.43 10.35 -12.56
C ASP A 3 -25.19 9.49 -12.32
N VAL A 4 -24.01 10.09 -12.14
CA VAL A 4 -22.77 9.32 -11.85
C VAL A 4 -22.76 8.88 -10.40
N CYS A 5 -23.06 9.80 -9.48
CA CYS A 5 -23.15 9.50 -8.05
C CYS A 5 -24.27 8.48 -7.77
N ARG A 6 -25.43 8.62 -8.41
CA ARG A 6 -26.54 7.65 -8.33
C ARG A 6 -26.17 6.27 -8.88
N LYS A 7 -25.49 6.20 -10.03
CA LYS A 7 -25.05 4.92 -10.62
C LYS A 7 -23.99 4.21 -9.77
N LEU A 8 -23.11 4.98 -9.13
CA LEU A 8 -22.04 4.45 -8.29
C LEU A 8 -22.46 4.23 -6.83
N GLY A 9 -23.69 4.58 -6.45
CA GLY A 9 -24.18 4.45 -5.08
C GLY A 9 -23.45 5.34 -4.06
N ILE A 10 -22.87 6.47 -4.51
CA ILE A 10 -22.12 7.39 -3.67
C ILE A 10 -22.82 8.75 -3.58
N SER A 11 -22.57 9.49 -2.50
CA SER A 11 -23.05 10.87 -2.39
C SER A 11 -22.22 11.83 -3.24
N ASP A 12 -22.79 12.95 -3.64
CA ASP A 12 -22.05 14.03 -4.32
C ASP A 12 -20.88 14.53 -3.46
N ALA A 13 -21.05 14.61 -2.14
CA ALA A 13 -19.99 14.97 -1.20
C ALA A 13 -18.80 14.01 -1.29
N THR A 14 -19.06 12.70 -1.31
CA THR A 14 -18.03 11.66 -1.47
C THR A 14 -17.26 11.84 -2.78
N PHE A 15 -17.97 12.10 -3.88
CA PHE A 15 -17.37 12.35 -5.18
C PHE A 15 -16.44 13.58 -5.17
N TYR A 16 -16.90 14.70 -4.62
CA TYR A 16 -16.08 15.92 -4.55
C TYR A 16 -14.87 15.77 -3.61
N THR A 17 -15.00 15.02 -2.51
CA THR A 17 -13.85 14.68 -1.66
C THR A 17 -12.80 13.89 -2.44
N TRP A 18 -13.22 12.87 -3.19
CA TRP A 18 -12.29 12.08 -4.01
C TRP A 18 -11.71 12.89 -5.15
N ARG A 19 -12.50 13.74 -5.81
CA ARG A 19 -12.00 14.64 -6.86
C ARG A 19 -10.99 15.64 -6.31
N LYS A 20 -11.20 16.20 -5.11
CA LYS A 20 -10.22 17.08 -4.46
C LYS A 20 -8.91 16.35 -4.15
N LYS A 21 -8.99 15.09 -3.73
CA LYS A 21 -7.84 14.29 -3.31
C LYS A 21 -7.07 13.66 -4.49
N TYR A 22 -7.76 13.22 -5.52
CA TYR A 22 -7.22 12.39 -6.60
C TYR A 22 -7.42 12.98 -8.00
N GLY A 23 -8.21 14.05 -8.16
CA GLY A 23 -8.61 14.57 -9.47
C GLY A 23 -7.49 15.20 -10.30
N GLY A 24 -6.33 15.47 -9.68
CA GLY A 24 -5.11 15.91 -10.38
C GLY A 24 -4.14 14.78 -10.73
N ILE A 25 -4.43 13.54 -10.34
CA ILE A 25 -3.54 12.39 -10.55
C ILE A 25 -3.98 11.65 -11.80
N SER A 26 -3.06 11.43 -12.74
CA SER A 26 -3.37 10.64 -13.92
C SER A 26 -3.65 9.17 -13.57
N PRO A 27 -4.43 8.43 -14.38
CA PRO A 27 -4.66 7.01 -14.16
C PRO A 27 -3.35 6.18 -14.12
N SER A 28 -2.34 6.58 -14.90
CA SER A 28 -1.01 5.95 -14.89
C SER A 28 -0.27 6.18 -13.58
N GLU A 29 -0.32 7.40 -13.03
CA GLU A 29 0.28 7.69 -11.72
C GLU A 29 -0.44 6.92 -10.61
N LEU A 30 -1.77 6.86 -10.61
CA LEU A 30 -2.53 6.05 -9.65
C LEU A 30 -2.16 4.56 -9.74
N LYS A 31 -1.99 4.02 -10.95
CA LYS A 31 -1.55 2.63 -11.14
C LYS A 31 -0.15 2.41 -10.58
N HIS A 32 0.76 3.33 -10.85
CA HIS A 32 2.14 3.26 -10.36
C HIS A 32 2.19 3.34 -8.83
N MET A 33 1.41 4.24 -8.20
CA MET A 33 1.31 4.34 -6.74
C MET A 33 0.87 3.02 -6.11
N ARG A 34 -0.17 2.36 -6.66
CA ARG A 34 -0.62 1.05 -6.15
C ARG A 34 0.47 -0.02 -6.25
N GLN A 35 1.20 -0.06 -7.37
CA GLN A 35 2.31 -1.00 -7.56
C GLN A 35 3.42 -0.77 -6.55
N LEU A 36 3.76 0.50 -6.27
CA LEU A 36 4.74 0.85 -5.24
C LEU A 36 4.26 0.46 -3.83
N GLU A 37 2.98 0.66 -3.51
CA GLU A 37 2.41 0.26 -2.23
C GLU A 37 2.46 -1.27 -2.04
N GLU A 38 2.11 -2.04 -3.07
CA GLU A 38 2.19 -3.51 -3.06
C GLU A 38 3.64 -3.99 -2.90
N GLU A 39 4.58 -3.41 -3.65
CA GLU A 39 5.99 -3.79 -3.57
C GLU A 39 6.59 -3.41 -2.22
N ASN A 40 6.26 -2.24 -1.68
CA ASN A 40 6.70 -1.81 -0.35
C ASN A 40 6.21 -2.79 0.74
N LEU A 41 4.97 -3.27 0.63
CA LEU A 41 4.42 -4.27 1.54
C LEU A 41 5.19 -5.60 1.45
N ARG A 42 5.49 -6.06 0.23
CA ARG A 42 6.28 -7.28 0.02
C ARG A 42 7.69 -7.15 0.59
N LEU A 43 8.37 -6.05 0.30
CA LEU A 43 9.72 -5.78 0.81
C LEU A 43 9.76 -5.71 2.33
N LYS A 44 8.78 -5.04 2.96
CA LYS A 44 8.68 -5.00 4.43
C LYS A 44 8.55 -6.38 5.05
N ARG A 45 7.74 -7.27 4.46
CA ARG A 45 7.60 -8.66 4.92
C ARG A 45 8.92 -9.42 4.78
N LEU A 46 9.53 -9.36 3.59
CA LEU A 46 10.81 -10.02 3.34
C LEU A 46 11.90 -9.57 4.32
N VAL A 47 11.99 -8.26 4.59
CA VAL A 47 12.95 -7.72 5.56
C VAL A 47 12.65 -8.24 6.96
N ALA A 48 11.39 -8.27 7.39
CA ALA A 48 11.02 -8.79 8.71
C ALA A 48 11.42 -10.27 8.86
N ASP A 49 11.09 -11.10 7.86
CA ASP A 49 11.42 -12.53 7.87
C ASP A 49 12.94 -12.75 7.93
N LEU A 50 13.70 -12.07 7.06
CA LEU A 50 15.17 -12.15 7.05
C LEU A 50 15.82 -11.62 8.33
N SER A 51 15.24 -10.58 8.94
CA SER A 51 15.71 -10.05 10.22
C SER A 51 15.54 -11.07 11.34
N LEU A 52 14.39 -11.76 11.40
CA LEU A 52 14.14 -12.82 12.38
C LEU A 52 15.07 -14.01 12.17
N ASP A 53 15.25 -14.47 10.93
CA ASP A 53 16.18 -15.57 10.61
C ASP A 53 17.60 -15.22 11.03
N LYS A 54 18.04 -13.98 10.75
CA LYS A 54 19.37 -13.50 11.16
C LYS A 54 19.52 -13.54 12.68
N GLU A 55 18.55 -13.04 13.43
CA GLU A 55 18.58 -13.03 14.89
C GLU A 55 18.66 -14.46 15.45
N MET A 56 17.83 -15.37 14.94
CA MET A 56 17.88 -16.79 15.32
C MET A 56 19.26 -17.42 15.06
N LEU A 57 19.86 -17.15 13.91
CA LEU A 57 21.20 -17.68 13.57
C LEU A 57 22.28 -17.11 14.48
N GLN A 58 22.22 -15.82 14.81
CA GLN A 58 23.15 -15.18 15.74
C GLN A 58 23.04 -15.76 17.15
N ASP A 59 21.82 -16.03 17.63
CA ASP A 59 21.59 -16.67 18.92
C ASP A 59 22.16 -18.10 18.98
N VAL A 60 22.01 -18.88 17.91
CA VAL A 60 22.57 -20.23 17.82
C VAL A 60 24.10 -20.20 17.86
N LEU A 61 24.72 -19.25 17.15
CA LEU A 61 26.18 -19.08 17.17
C LEU A 61 26.69 -18.67 18.56
N ALA A 62 26.00 -17.73 19.21
CA ALA A 62 26.35 -17.28 20.56
C ALA A 62 26.24 -18.38 21.62
N LYS A 63 25.27 -19.30 21.50
CA LYS A 63 25.11 -20.44 22.42
C LYS A 63 26.16 -21.54 22.22
N LYS A 64 26.85 -21.56 21.08
CA LYS A 64 27.86 -22.58 20.74
C LYS A 64 29.29 -22.18 21.15
N SER A 65 29.53 -20.92 21.50
CA SER A 65 30.80 -20.42 22.03
C SER A 65 30.92 -20.56 23.53
#